data_AF-F4AWD9-F1
#
_entry.id   AF-F4AWD9-F1
#
_cell.length_a   1.000
_cell.length_b   1.000
_cell.length_c   1.000
_cell.angle_alpha   90.00
_cell.angle_beta   90.00
_cell.angle_gamma   90.00
#
_symmetry.space_group_name_H-M   'P 1'
#
loop_
_entity.id
_entity.type
_entity.pdbx_description
1 polymer ?
#
loop_
_entity_poly.entity_id
_entity_poly.type
_entity_poly.pdbx_seq_one_letter_code
_entity_poly.pdbx_strand_id
1 'polypeptide(L)'
;MKITVLLLLSCFLLMGGCDSTQKSAQPASQNEPEVVIEASPEPLKEVLPEEKTDAHKKLIFNTKLSVSPERPNWVLFSNGTYVIFPKGTSKDDMRKSAIGLLQRYNNEPFKVRKSPIVKGWVASSPKGIYNYVALAQASSRLATNKELASIGKQNVMKDKADPVIIHINIPKR
;
A
#
# COMPACT_ATOMS: atom_id res chain seq x y z
N MET A 1 52.91 -5.34 -6.67
CA MET A 1 53.55 -6.16 -5.63
C MET A 1 54.30 -5.27 -4.66
N LYS A 2 53.89 -5.29 -3.38
CA LYS A 2 54.69 -5.21 -2.14
C LYS A 2 53.83 -4.58 -1.04
N ILE A 3 53.27 -5.49 -0.24
CA ILE A 3 52.63 -5.31 1.06
C ILE A 3 53.74 -5.31 2.12
N THR A 4 53.77 -4.35 3.05
CA THR A 4 54.26 -4.42 4.47
C THR A 4 54.27 -2.97 5.02
N VAL A 5 54.00 -2.57 6.28
CA VAL A 5 54.09 -3.10 7.66
C VAL A 5 53.09 -2.24 8.49
N LEU A 6 52.11 -2.75 9.27
CA LEU A 6 52.14 -3.40 10.60
C LEU A 6 52.42 -2.47 11.81
N LEU A 7 51.42 -2.35 12.72
CA LEU A 7 51.51 -2.46 14.21
C LEU A 7 52.37 -1.41 14.99
N LEU A 8 52.16 -0.95 16.24
CA LEU A 8 51.40 -1.32 17.46
C LEU A 8 51.54 -0.21 18.53
N LEU A 9 50.70 -0.27 19.57
CA LEU A 9 50.94 0.04 21.01
C LEU A 9 51.37 1.49 21.40
N SER A 10 51.07 2.06 22.56
CA SER A 10 50.17 1.83 23.70
C SER A 10 50.56 2.84 24.80
N CYS A 11 49.65 3.04 25.76
CA CYS A 11 49.89 3.50 27.13
C CYS A 11 50.24 4.98 27.35
N PHE A 12 49.46 5.66 28.19
CA PHE A 12 49.98 6.22 29.44
C PHE A 12 48.85 6.42 30.48
N LEU A 13 49.05 5.78 31.64
CA LEU A 13 48.35 5.94 32.92
C LEU A 13 48.86 7.21 33.63
N LEU A 14 48.00 7.92 34.37
CA LEU A 14 48.31 8.64 35.63
C LEU A 14 46.97 8.78 36.40
N MET A 15 46.72 8.02 37.48
CA MET A 15 47.15 8.21 38.88
C MET A 15 46.27 9.18 39.69
N GLY A 16 45.71 8.66 40.79
CA GLY A 16 45.58 9.42 42.04
C GLY A 16 44.21 9.37 42.74
N GLY A 17 44.14 8.69 43.90
CA GLY A 17 43.12 8.97 44.92
C GLY A 17 42.63 7.74 45.69
N CYS A 18 43.40 7.29 46.70
CA CYS A 18 42.93 6.38 47.74
C CYS A 18 42.00 7.12 48.70
N ASP A 19 40.89 6.51 49.11
CA ASP A 19 40.55 6.55 50.54
C ASP A 19 39.60 5.42 50.99
N SER A 20 39.90 4.97 52.20
CA SER A 20 39.12 4.15 53.14
C SER A 20 38.66 2.74 52.77
N THR A 21 39.33 1.79 53.43
CA THR A 21 38.92 0.41 53.66
C THR A 21 37.90 0.36 54.80
N GLN A 22 36.71 -0.20 54.59
CA GLN A 22 36.22 -1.32 55.43
C GLN A 22 34.99 -2.02 54.87
N LYS A 23 35.19 -3.32 54.66
CA LYS A 23 34.26 -4.37 54.27
C LYS A 23 33.12 -4.52 55.27
N SER A 24 31.88 -4.59 54.79
CA SER A 24 30.96 -5.62 55.26
C SER A 24 30.25 -6.22 54.06
N ALA A 25 30.31 -7.53 53.97
CA ALA A 25 29.97 -8.34 52.81
C ALA A 25 28.47 -8.60 52.74
N GLN A 26 27.90 -8.54 51.53
CA GLN A 26 26.62 -9.14 51.21
C GLN A 26 26.76 -9.90 49.88
N PRO A 27 26.16 -11.09 49.71
CA PRO A 27 26.55 -12.04 48.67
C PRO A 27 26.12 -11.61 47.27
N ALA A 28 26.95 -11.97 46.29
CA ALA A 28 26.67 -11.84 44.87
C ALA A 28 25.38 -12.59 44.48
N SER A 29 24.47 -11.91 43.80
CA SER A 29 23.42 -12.54 43.00
C SER A 29 23.68 -12.20 41.54
N GLN A 30 23.70 -13.26 40.73
CA GLN A 30 24.07 -13.29 39.33
C GLN A 30 23.05 -12.51 38.48
N ASN A 31 23.56 -11.65 37.59
CA ASN A 31 22.76 -11.00 36.55
C ASN A 31 22.39 -12.03 35.47
N GLU A 32 21.12 -12.41 35.41
CA GLU A 32 20.54 -13.00 34.19
C GLU A 32 20.23 -11.91 33.17
N PRO A 33 20.51 -12.11 31.87
CA PRO A 33 20.23 -11.12 30.85
C PRO A 33 18.72 -11.00 30.60
N GLU A 34 18.21 -9.78 30.78
CA GLU A 34 16.82 -9.39 30.55
C GLU A 34 16.44 -9.64 29.08
N VAL A 35 15.57 -10.62 28.86
CA VAL A 35 15.00 -10.97 27.56
C VAL A 35 14.12 -9.81 27.11
N VAL A 36 14.57 -9.09 26.09
CA VAL A 36 13.78 -8.10 25.36
C VAL A 36 12.61 -8.83 24.69
N ILE A 37 11.44 -8.79 25.33
CA ILE A 37 10.21 -9.29 24.74
C ILE A 37 9.81 -8.32 23.62
N GLU A 38 10.07 -8.80 22.42
CA GLU A 38 9.54 -8.40 21.13
C GLU A 38 8.19 -7.67 21.26
N ALA A 39 8.16 -6.41 20.85
CA ALA A 39 6.95 -5.61 20.78
C ALA A 39 5.92 -6.36 19.92
N SER A 40 4.88 -6.87 20.59
CA SER A 40 3.71 -7.45 19.97
C SER A 40 3.20 -6.49 18.90
N PRO A 41 3.11 -6.89 17.62
CA PRO A 41 2.62 -5.99 16.59
C PRO A 41 1.19 -5.61 16.96
N GLU A 42 0.95 -4.30 17.02
CA GLU A 42 -0.37 -3.74 17.27
C GLU A 42 -1.40 -4.50 16.40
N PRO A 43 -2.50 -5.00 16.98
CA PRO A 43 -3.51 -5.68 16.21
C PRO A 43 -3.98 -4.74 15.11
N LEU A 44 -3.82 -5.19 13.86
CA LEU A 44 -4.32 -4.50 12.67
C LEU A 44 -5.73 -4.02 12.98
N LYS A 45 -5.89 -2.69 13.03
CA LYS A 45 -7.16 -2.03 13.29
C LYS A 45 -8.16 -2.63 12.31
N GLU A 46 -9.04 -3.49 12.81
CA GLU A 46 -10.12 -4.05 12.02
C GLU A 46 -11.03 -2.87 11.68
N VAL A 47 -10.85 -2.33 10.48
CA VAL A 47 -11.64 -1.21 9.99
C VAL A 47 -13.08 -1.72 9.90
N LEU A 48 -13.89 -1.21 10.83
CA LEU A 48 -15.34 -1.29 10.85
C LEU A 48 -15.89 -1.23 9.42
N PRO A 49 -16.91 -2.05 9.08
CA PRO A 49 -17.41 -2.14 7.71
C PRO A 49 -17.99 -0.79 7.28
N GLU A 50 -17.20 0.00 6.55
CA GLU A 50 -17.67 1.14 5.76
C GLU A 50 -18.51 0.62 4.58
N GLU A 51 -19.61 -0.07 4.86
CA GLU A 51 -20.62 -0.32 3.85
C GLU A 51 -21.29 1.00 3.46
N LYS A 52 -20.85 1.51 2.30
CA LYS A 52 -21.67 2.22 1.32
C LYS A 52 -22.11 3.63 1.69
N THR A 53 -21.15 4.56 1.79
CA THR A 53 -21.45 5.97 1.51
C THR A 53 -22.10 6.09 0.13
N ASP A 54 -22.96 7.09 -0.08
CA ASP A 54 -23.59 7.29 -1.40
C ASP A 54 -22.55 7.57 -2.50
N ALA A 55 -21.41 8.13 -2.12
CA ALA A 55 -20.23 8.24 -2.99
C ALA A 55 -19.72 6.87 -3.45
N HIS A 56 -19.53 5.92 -2.53
CA HIS A 56 -19.11 4.55 -2.88
C HIS A 56 -20.15 3.83 -3.73
N LYS A 57 -21.46 3.95 -3.43
CA LYS A 57 -22.52 3.36 -4.26
C LYS A 57 -22.46 3.88 -5.71
N LYS A 58 -22.33 5.20 -5.87
CA LYS A 58 -22.23 5.84 -7.19
C LYS A 58 -20.95 5.41 -7.92
N LEU A 59 -19.83 5.30 -7.22
CA LEU A 59 -18.57 4.83 -7.79
C LEU A 59 -18.68 3.36 -8.25
N ILE A 60 -19.20 2.47 -7.41
CA ILE A 60 -19.44 1.06 -7.75
C ILE A 60 -20.32 0.94 -8.99
N PHE A 61 -21.42 1.70 -9.05
CA PHE A 61 -22.33 1.70 -10.18
C PHE A 61 -21.64 2.14 -11.49
N ASN A 62 -20.92 3.26 -11.46
CA ASN A 62 -20.24 3.78 -12.65
C ASN A 62 -19.06 2.88 -13.09
N THR A 63 -18.34 2.29 -12.15
CA THR A 63 -17.30 1.30 -12.45
C THR A 63 -17.92 0.07 -13.09
N LYS A 64 -19.02 -0.46 -12.55
CA LYS A 64 -19.73 -1.62 -13.12
C LYS A 64 -20.12 -1.38 -14.58
N LEU A 65 -20.62 -0.19 -14.91
CA LEU A 65 -20.97 0.19 -16.28
C LEU A 65 -19.75 0.43 -17.19
N SER A 66 -18.58 0.71 -16.61
CA SER A 66 -17.32 0.89 -17.33
C SER A 66 -16.58 -0.42 -17.61
N VAL A 67 -16.93 -1.48 -16.89
CA VAL A 67 -16.43 -2.84 -17.09
C VAL A 67 -17.41 -3.59 -18.00
N SER A 68 -16.89 -4.33 -18.99
CA SER A 68 -17.75 -5.18 -19.84
C SER A 68 -18.45 -6.23 -18.97
N PRO A 69 -19.76 -6.47 -19.16
CA PRO A 69 -20.48 -7.56 -18.48
C PRO A 69 -19.82 -8.94 -18.63
N GLU A 70 -19.06 -9.14 -19.71
CA GLU A 70 -18.32 -10.39 -19.98
C GLU A 70 -17.13 -10.62 -19.05
N ARG A 71 -16.70 -9.57 -18.32
CA ARG A 71 -15.59 -9.58 -17.37
C ARG A 71 -16.09 -9.29 -15.96
N PRO A 72 -16.86 -10.23 -15.37
CA PRO A 72 -17.58 -9.97 -14.13
C PRO A 72 -16.68 -10.01 -12.89
N ASN A 73 -15.49 -10.58 -12.96
CA ASN A 73 -14.61 -10.66 -11.80
C ASN A 73 -13.74 -9.40 -11.74
N TRP A 74 -14.00 -8.52 -10.77
CA TRP A 74 -13.18 -7.33 -10.56
C TRP A 74 -13.18 -6.85 -9.10
N VAL A 75 -12.12 -6.14 -8.72
CA VAL A 75 -11.93 -5.50 -7.41
C VAL A 75 -11.83 -4.00 -7.62
N LEU A 76 -12.47 -3.21 -6.77
CA LEU A 76 -12.50 -1.74 -6.81
C LEU A 76 -12.07 -1.14 -5.48
N PHE A 77 -11.18 -0.15 -5.59
CA PHE A 77 -10.65 0.65 -4.50
C PHE A 77 -11.38 2.00 -4.39
N SER A 78 -11.24 2.66 -3.23
CA SER A 78 -12.00 3.86 -2.84
C SER A 78 -11.80 5.05 -3.78
N ASN A 79 -10.64 5.23 -4.41
CA ASN A 79 -10.38 6.31 -5.38
C ASN A 79 -10.67 5.90 -6.84
N GLY A 80 -11.39 4.81 -7.05
CA GLY A 80 -11.87 4.40 -8.38
C GLY A 80 -10.91 3.51 -9.15
N THR A 81 -9.78 3.11 -8.55
CA THR A 81 -8.89 2.11 -9.15
C THR A 81 -9.55 0.76 -9.14
N TYR A 82 -9.48 0.01 -10.23
CA TYR A 82 -10.02 -1.33 -10.29
C TYR A 82 -9.15 -2.26 -11.14
N VAL A 83 -9.24 -3.54 -10.81
CA VAL A 83 -8.51 -4.62 -11.45
C VAL A 83 -9.50 -5.70 -11.86
N ILE A 84 -9.36 -6.21 -13.08
CA ILE A 84 -10.21 -7.25 -13.66
C ILE A 84 -9.47 -8.59 -13.61
N PHE A 85 -10.19 -9.65 -13.28
CA PHE A 85 -9.67 -11.01 -13.14
C PHE A 85 -10.37 -11.97 -14.10
N PRO A 86 -9.74 -13.12 -14.43
CA PRO A 86 -10.39 -14.21 -15.13
C PRO A 86 -11.64 -14.71 -14.40
N LYS A 87 -12.59 -15.28 -15.16
CA LYS A 87 -13.72 -16.01 -14.58
C LYS A 87 -13.18 -17.19 -13.75
N GLY A 88 -13.81 -17.46 -12.61
CA GLY A 88 -13.41 -18.55 -11.71
C GLY A 88 -12.35 -18.20 -10.67
N THR A 89 -11.69 -17.03 -10.75
CA THR A 89 -10.80 -16.56 -9.67
C THR A 89 -11.59 -16.40 -8.36
N SER A 90 -11.06 -16.93 -7.25
CA SER A 90 -11.71 -16.84 -5.94
C SER A 90 -11.71 -15.40 -5.41
N LYS A 91 -12.65 -15.08 -4.52
CA LYS A 91 -12.75 -13.74 -3.89
C LYS A 91 -11.46 -13.35 -3.17
N ASP A 92 -10.84 -14.31 -2.49
CA ASP A 92 -9.64 -14.06 -1.69
C ASP A 92 -8.40 -13.90 -2.56
N ASP A 93 -8.29 -14.67 -3.64
CA ASP A 93 -7.18 -14.50 -4.61
C ASP A 93 -7.29 -13.17 -5.33
N MET A 94 -8.52 -12.77 -5.72
CA MET A 94 -8.76 -11.45 -6.30
C MET A 94 -8.33 -10.34 -5.34
N ARG A 95 -8.72 -10.42 -4.06
CA ARG A 95 -8.33 -9.44 -3.03
C ARG A 95 -6.81 -9.33 -2.90
N LYS A 96 -6.13 -10.46 -2.66
CA LYS A 96 -4.66 -10.51 -2.48
C LYS A 96 -3.93 -10.02 -3.73
N SER A 97 -4.36 -10.48 -4.90
CA SER A 97 -3.74 -10.12 -6.18
C SER A 97 -3.95 -8.66 -6.54
N ALA A 98 -5.14 -8.09 -6.26
CA ALA A 98 -5.42 -6.68 -6.52
C ALA A 98 -4.50 -5.77 -5.69
N ILE A 99 -4.34 -6.06 -4.39
CA ILE A 99 -3.40 -5.33 -3.51
C ILE A 99 -1.97 -5.49 -4.03
N GLY A 100 -1.54 -6.71 -4.36
CA GLY A 100 -0.19 -6.97 -4.87
C GLY A 100 0.11 -6.23 -6.18
N LEU A 101 -0.85 -6.19 -7.12
CA LEU A 101 -0.71 -5.44 -8.37
C LEU A 101 -0.60 -3.94 -8.12
N LEU A 102 -1.44 -3.42 -7.22
CA LEU A 102 -1.45 -2.01 -6.85
C LEU A 102 -0.12 -1.59 -6.18
N GLN A 103 0.41 -2.41 -5.26
CA GLN A 103 1.68 -2.13 -4.60
C GLN A 103 2.87 -2.14 -5.58
N ARG A 104 2.83 -3.00 -6.63
CA ARG A 104 3.84 -3.04 -7.68
C ARG A 104 3.68 -1.95 -8.76
N TYR A 105 2.61 -1.16 -8.73
CA TYR A 105 2.44 -0.05 -9.66
C TYR A 105 3.61 0.94 -9.54
N ASN A 106 4.25 1.25 -10.65
CA ASN A 106 5.42 2.10 -10.69
C ASN A 106 5.28 3.18 -11.77
N ASN A 107 4.25 4.00 -11.60
CA ASN A 107 4.10 5.27 -12.31
C ASN A 107 3.93 5.14 -13.83
N GLU A 108 3.53 3.96 -14.32
CA GLU A 108 3.36 3.64 -15.76
C GLU A 108 2.42 4.63 -16.46
N PRO A 109 2.59 4.85 -17.79
CA PRO A 109 1.72 5.74 -18.54
C PRO A 109 0.29 5.21 -18.63
N PHE A 110 -0.68 6.11 -18.63
CA PHE A 110 -2.10 5.77 -18.76
C PHE A 110 -2.61 6.20 -20.13
N LYS A 111 -3.41 5.31 -20.75
CA LYS A 111 -4.26 5.65 -21.90
C LYS A 111 -5.66 5.95 -21.39
N VAL A 112 -6.35 6.88 -22.05
CA VAL A 112 -7.71 7.28 -21.67
C VAL A 112 -8.68 6.90 -22.77
N ARG A 113 -9.81 6.32 -22.37
CA ARG A 113 -10.97 6.13 -23.23
C ARG A 113 -12.20 6.72 -22.56
N LYS A 114 -13.04 7.41 -23.34
CA LYS A 114 -14.36 7.80 -22.86
C LYS A 114 -15.22 6.56 -22.72
N SER A 115 -15.96 6.43 -21.62
CA SER A 115 -16.93 5.35 -21.52
C SER A 115 -18.14 5.68 -22.41
N PRO A 116 -18.64 4.74 -23.24
CA PRO A 116 -19.83 4.97 -24.05
C PRO A 116 -21.11 5.08 -23.21
N ILE A 117 -21.11 4.59 -21.96
CA ILE A 117 -22.33 4.40 -21.16
C ILE A 117 -22.33 5.26 -19.89
N VAL A 118 -21.17 5.64 -19.35
CA VAL A 118 -21.09 6.48 -18.13
C VAL A 118 -20.58 7.89 -18.37
N LYS A 119 -21.01 8.81 -17.49
CA LYS A 119 -20.51 10.18 -17.42
C LYS A 119 -19.10 10.23 -16.81
N GLY A 120 -18.12 9.75 -17.56
CA GLY A 120 -16.71 9.74 -17.15
C GLY A 120 -15.80 9.03 -18.15
N TRP A 121 -14.58 8.73 -17.72
CA TRP A 121 -13.55 8.12 -18.52
C TRP A 121 -12.92 6.93 -17.78
N VAL A 122 -12.33 6.04 -18.56
CA VAL A 122 -11.47 4.99 -18.03
C VAL A 122 -10.05 5.31 -18.42
N ALA A 123 -9.21 5.52 -17.42
CA ALA A 123 -7.77 5.60 -17.56
C ALA A 123 -7.20 4.18 -17.31
N SER A 124 -6.28 3.69 -18.15
CA SER A 124 -5.75 2.34 -18.04
C SER A 124 -4.24 2.28 -18.25
N SER A 125 -3.56 1.51 -17.40
CA SER A 125 -2.14 1.17 -17.55
C SER A 125 -1.95 -0.07 -18.45
N PRO A 126 -0.74 -0.27 -19.02
CA PRO A 126 -0.40 -1.49 -19.76
C PRO A 126 -0.46 -2.77 -18.91
N LYS A 127 -0.39 -2.67 -17.59
CA LYS A 127 -0.34 -3.80 -16.66
C LYS A 127 -1.71 -4.21 -16.10
N GLY A 128 -2.80 -3.74 -16.73
CA GLY A 128 -4.16 -4.13 -16.32
C GLY A 128 -4.66 -3.45 -15.06
N ILE A 129 -4.10 -2.29 -14.71
CA ILE A 129 -4.66 -1.40 -13.68
C ILE A 129 -5.52 -0.35 -14.39
N TYR A 130 -6.76 -0.23 -13.95
CA TYR A 130 -7.72 0.71 -14.50
C TYR A 130 -8.12 1.70 -13.42
N ASN A 131 -8.53 2.90 -13.82
CA ASN A 131 -9.14 3.87 -12.93
C ASN A 131 -10.36 4.49 -13.62
N TYR A 132 -11.48 4.53 -12.92
CA TYR A 132 -12.64 5.30 -13.34
C TYR A 132 -12.47 6.76 -12.91
N VAL A 133 -12.44 7.66 -13.89
CA VAL A 133 -12.35 9.10 -13.66
C VAL A 133 -13.74 9.70 -13.87
N ALA A 134 -14.34 10.18 -12.78
CA ALA A 134 -15.66 10.81 -12.80
C ALA A 134 -15.61 12.17 -13.48
N LEU A 135 -16.71 12.57 -14.14
CA LEU A 135 -16.85 13.91 -14.72
C LEU A 135 -16.56 15.04 -13.73
N ALA A 136 -16.99 14.89 -12.47
CA ALA A 136 -16.74 15.88 -11.44
C ALA A 136 -15.25 16.09 -11.12
N GLN A 137 -14.41 15.08 -11.33
CA GLN A 137 -12.96 15.18 -11.14
C GLN A 137 -12.28 15.91 -12.31
N ALA A 138 -12.91 15.94 -13.48
CA ALA A 138 -12.34 16.48 -14.71
C ALA A 138 -12.62 17.99 -14.91
N SER A 139 -13.04 18.72 -13.86
CA SER A 139 -13.29 20.17 -13.86
C SER A 139 -13.99 20.69 -15.13
N SER A 140 -15.32 20.56 -15.22
CA SER A 140 -16.32 21.14 -16.17
C SER A 140 -15.95 21.56 -17.62
N ARG A 141 -14.76 22.10 -17.88
CA ARG A 141 -14.09 22.23 -19.16
C ARG A 141 -13.76 20.84 -19.75
N LEU A 142 -13.66 20.77 -21.06
CA LEU A 142 -13.31 19.56 -21.82
C LEU A 142 -11.88 19.12 -21.47
N ALA A 143 -11.72 18.38 -20.36
CA ALA A 143 -10.43 17.86 -19.93
C ALA A 143 -9.78 17.03 -21.05
N THR A 144 -8.52 17.31 -21.30
CA THR A 144 -7.70 16.60 -22.28
C THR A 144 -7.41 15.18 -21.81
N ASN A 145 -7.11 14.28 -22.74
CA ASN A 145 -6.69 12.91 -22.41
C ASN A 145 -5.45 12.89 -21.49
N LYS A 146 -4.56 13.89 -21.58
CA LYS A 146 -3.38 14.00 -20.71
C LYS A 146 -3.77 14.32 -19.27
N GLU A 147 -4.69 15.27 -19.07
CA GLU A 147 -5.20 15.62 -17.74
C GLU A 147 -5.95 14.44 -17.12
N LEU A 148 -6.83 13.79 -17.88
CA LEU A 148 -7.56 12.60 -17.43
C LEU A 148 -6.63 11.43 -17.08
N ALA A 149 -5.56 11.23 -17.85
CA ALA A 149 -4.53 10.23 -17.53
C ALA A 149 -3.80 10.58 -16.23
N SER A 150 -3.50 11.86 -16.00
CA SER A 150 -2.88 12.36 -14.77
C SER A 150 -3.78 12.15 -13.56
N ILE A 151 -5.08 12.48 -13.66
CA ILE A 151 -6.06 12.25 -12.60
C ILE A 151 -6.15 10.76 -12.27
N GLY A 152 -6.30 9.90 -13.30
CA GLY A 152 -6.37 8.45 -13.09
C GLY A 152 -5.13 7.91 -12.38
N LYS A 153 -3.95 8.37 -12.78
CA LYS A 153 -2.67 8.04 -12.16
C LYS A 153 -2.58 8.51 -10.70
N GLN A 154 -3.01 9.73 -10.40
CA GLN A 154 -3.04 10.25 -9.03
C GLN A 154 -3.98 9.43 -8.14
N ASN A 155 -5.15 9.02 -8.65
CA ASN A 155 -6.06 8.14 -7.93
C ASN A 155 -5.43 6.76 -7.64
N VAL A 156 -4.72 6.16 -8.60
CA VAL A 156 -3.98 4.91 -8.36
C VAL A 156 -2.91 5.09 -7.28
N MET A 157 -2.20 6.22 -7.27
CA MET A 157 -1.21 6.51 -6.24
C MET A 157 -1.84 6.68 -4.85
N LYS A 158 -3.03 7.29 -4.76
CA LYS A 158 -3.80 7.37 -3.51
C LYS A 158 -4.22 5.99 -3.02
N ASP A 159 -4.80 5.17 -3.90
CA ASP A 159 -5.18 3.80 -3.56
C ASP A 159 -3.95 2.93 -3.21
N LYS A 160 -2.77 3.20 -3.79
CA LYS A 160 -1.52 2.53 -3.43
C LYS A 160 -1.04 2.89 -2.02
N ALA A 161 -1.16 4.17 -1.65
CA ALA A 161 -0.76 4.66 -0.33
C ALA A 161 -1.71 4.17 0.77
N ASP A 162 -3.01 4.10 0.48
CA ASP A 162 -4.06 3.64 1.40
C ASP A 162 -5.05 2.70 0.67
N PRO A 163 -4.77 1.38 0.63
CA PRO A 163 -5.51 0.43 -0.19
C PRO A 163 -6.84 0.02 0.45
N VAL A 164 -7.86 0.86 0.32
CA VAL A 164 -9.23 0.58 0.79
C VAL A 164 -10.06 -0.05 -0.33
N ILE A 165 -10.35 -1.35 -0.21
CA ILE A 165 -11.25 -2.07 -1.14
C ILE A 165 -12.70 -1.81 -0.76
N ILE A 166 -13.45 -1.17 -1.65
CA ILE A 166 -14.87 -0.85 -1.43
C ILE A 166 -15.82 -1.85 -2.10
N HIS A 167 -15.34 -2.65 -3.06
CA HIS A 167 -16.16 -3.66 -3.73
C HIS A 167 -15.33 -4.77 -4.37
N ILE A 168 -15.85 -6.00 -4.30
CA ILE A 168 -15.37 -7.15 -5.06
C ILE A 168 -16.59 -7.75 -5.77
N ASN A 169 -16.61 -7.65 -7.10
CA ASN A 169 -17.68 -8.20 -7.92
C ASN A 169 -17.33 -9.63 -8.34
N ILE A 170 -18.24 -10.56 -8.07
CA ILE A 170 -18.22 -11.94 -8.54
C ILE A 170 -19.67 -12.23 -8.98
N PRO A 171 -19.90 -12.90 -10.12
CA PRO A 171 -21.24 -13.29 -10.51
C PRO A 171 -21.89 -14.12 -9.41
N LYS A 172 -23.18 -13.88 -9.15
CA LYS A 172 -23.97 -14.80 -8.34
C LYS A 172 -24.05 -16.12 -9.11
N ARG A 173 -23.74 -17.22 -8.41
CA ARG A 173 -24.00 -18.57 -8.92
C ARG A 173 -25.49 -18.81 -9.02
#